data_AF-M1BDE9-F1
#
_entry.id   AF-M1BDE9-F1
#
_cell.length_a   1.000
_cell.length_b   1.000
_cell.length_c   1.000
_cell.angle_alpha   90.00
_cell.angle_beta   90.00
_cell.angle_gamma   90.00
#
_symmetry.space_group_name_H-M   'P 1'
#
loop_
_entity.id
_entity.type
_entity.pdbx_description
1 polymer ?
#
loop_
_entity_poly.entity_id
_entity_poly.type
_entity_poly.pdbx_seq_one_letter_code
_entity_poly.pdbx_strand_id
1 'polypeptide(L)' 'MNGMRRKIAGKTREEIKNMAKDDIAKDPVAMCDFVEAISKVQPSVSAADIEKHEKWFAEFGSA' A
#
# COMPACT_ATOMS: atom_id res chain seq x y z
N MET A 1 -4.73 12.20 0.55
CA MET A 1 -5.73 12.04 1.65
C MET A 1 -6.74 11.00 1.18
N ASN A 2 -6.67 9.81 1.77
CA ASN A 2 -7.02 8.56 1.10
C ASN A 2 -7.92 7.66 1.97
N GLY A 3 -8.77 6.85 1.34
CA GLY A 3 -9.74 5.95 1.98
C GLY A 3 -10.45 6.54 3.21
N MET A 4 -10.38 5.82 4.34
CA MET A 4 -10.99 6.22 5.62
C MET A 4 -10.61 7.64 6.08
N ARG A 5 -9.38 8.09 5.82
CA ARG A 5 -8.94 9.45 6.18
C ARG A 5 -9.73 10.52 5.44
N ARG A 6 -10.19 10.25 4.22
CA ARG A 6 -11.01 11.16 3.41
C ARG A 6 -12.42 11.33 3.99
N LYS A 7 -13.01 10.25 4.53
CA LYS A 7 -14.38 10.26 5.09
C LYS A 7 -14.48 10.90 6.48
N ILE A 8 -13.39 10.89 7.24
CA ILE A 8 -13.33 11.48 8.59
C ILE A 8 -12.77 12.90 8.61
N ALA A 9 -12.34 13.43 7.45
CA ALA A 9 -11.81 14.78 7.32
C ALA A 9 -12.86 15.82 7.76
N GLY A 10 -12.48 16.71 8.69
CA GLY A 10 -13.36 17.78 9.18
C GLY A 10 -14.46 17.34 10.15
N LYS A 11 -14.57 16.04 10.48
CA LYS A 11 -15.50 15.55 11.51
C LYS A 11 -14.86 15.58 12.89
N THR A 12 -15.68 15.88 13.89
CA THR A 12 -15.31 15.81 15.30
C THR A 12 -15.19 14.35 15.78
N ARG A 13 -14.53 14.15 16.91
CA ARG A 13 -14.33 12.82 17.51
C ARG A 13 -15.66 12.07 17.72
N GLU A 14 -16.70 12.77 18.14
CA GLU A 14 -18.02 12.20 18.42
C GLU A 14 -18.72 11.76 17.13
N GLU A 15 -18.65 12.58 16.09
CA GLU A 15 -19.18 12.24 14.77
C GLU A 15 -18.50 11.02 14.18
N ILE A 16 -17.16 10.91 14.28
CA ILE A 16 -16.41 9.73 13.80
C ILE A 16 -16.81 8.47 14.57
N LYS A 17 -17.05 8.58 15.88
CA LYS A 17 -17.42 7.44 16.73
C LYS A 17 -18.83 6.91 16.42
N ASN A 18 -19.72 7.80 15.95
CA ASN A 18 -21.09 7.47 15.58
C ASN A 18 -21.23 7.03 14.11
N MET A 19 -20.15 7.06 13.31
CA MET A 19 -20.18 6.56 11.93
C MET A 19 -20.23 5.03 11.89
N ALA A 20 -21.05 4.49 10.98
CA ALA A 20 -21.07 3.05 10.71
C ALA A 20 -19.77 2.61 10.04
N LYS A 21 -19.19 1.49 10.50
CA LYS A 21 -17.96 0.93 9.91
C LYS A 21 -18.11 0.62 8.42
N ASP A 22 -19.30 0.21 8.01
CA ASP A 22 -19.60 -0.14 6.61
C ASP A 22 -19.57 1.07 5.67
N ASP A 23 -19.98 2.26 6.14
CA ASP A 23 -19.94 3.49 5.33
C ASP A 23 -18.52 3.99 5.10
N ILE A 24 -17.59 3.56 5.98
CA ILE A 24 -16.18 3.92 5.90
C ILE A 24 -15.41 2.90 5.06
N ALA A 25 -15.78 1.62 5.15
CA ALA A 25 -15.13 0.53 4.43
C ALA A 25 -15.49 0.49 2.93
N LYS A 26 -16.64 1.05 2.53
CA LYS A 26 -17.12 1.03 1.14
C LYS A 26 -16.59 2.17 0.26
N ASP A 27 -15.65 2.99 0.74
CA ASP A 27 -15.04 4.00 -0.14
C ASP A 27 -14.21 3.30 -1.22
N PRO A 28 -14.56 3.43 -2.52
CA PRO A 28 -13.84 2.73 -3.57
C PRO A 28 -12.42 3.29 -3.68
N VAL A 29 -11.46 2.40 -3.93
CA VAL A 29 -10.07 2.76 -4.17
C VAL A 29 -9.99 3.57 -5.46
N ALA A 30 -9.37 4.75 -5.39
CA ALA A 30 -9.13 5.63 -6.52
C ALA A 30 -7.65 5.64 -6.92
N MET A 31 -7.33 6.18 -8.09
CA MET A 31 -5.94 6.23 -8.59
C MET A 31 -4.98 6.98 -7.65
N CYS A 32 -5.44 8.01 -6.94
CA CYS A 32 -4.63 8.71 -5.95
C CYS A 32 -4.25 7.82 -4.74
N ASP A 33 -5.06 6.80 -4.44
CA ASP A 33 -4.77 5.80 -3.42
C ASP A 33 -3.58 4.91 -3.82
N PHE A 34 -3.52 4.50 -5.09
CA PHE A 34 -2.39 3.75 -5.64
C PHE A 34 -1.09 4.55 -5.69
N VAL A 35 -1.15 5.81 -6.13
CA VAL A 35 0.04 6.68 -6.19
C VAL A 35 0.64 6.89 -4.79
N GLU A 36 -0.19 7.13 -3.78
CA GLU A 36 0.27 7.28 -2.40
C GLU A 36 0.85 5.96 -1.87
N ALA A 37 0.23 4.82 -2.18
CA ALA A 37 0.73 3.50 -1.78
C ALA A 37 2.12 3.19 -2.38
N ILE A 38 2.32 3.45 -3.67
CA ILE A 38 3.60 3.24 -4.37
C ILE A 38 4.70 4.11 -3.75
N SER A 39 4.39 5.33 -3.32
CA SER A 39 5.38 6.20 -2.66
C SER A 39 5.84 5.68 -1.29
N LYS A 40 4.97 4.94 -0.58
CA LYS A 40 5.21 4.49 0.80
C LYS A 40 5.75 3.07 0.89
N VAL A 41 5.39 2.23 -0.08
CA VAL A 41 5.77 0.83 -0.12
C VAL A 41 6.87 0.66 -1.15
N GLN A 42 8.10 0.50 -0.67
CA GLN A 42 9.24 0.21 -1.52
C GLN A 42 9.35 -1.30 -1.77
N PRO A 43 9.86 -1.73 -2.94
CA PRO A 43 10.19 -3.13 -3.18
C PRO A 43 11.14 -3.66 -2.09
N SER A 44 10.86 -4.85 -1.57
CA SER A 44 11.68 -5.47 -0.52
C SER A 44 12.98 -6.08 -1.05
N VAL A 45 13.10 -6.23 -2.38
CA VAL A 45 14.26 -6.79 -3.06
C VAL A 45 14.79 -5.74 -4.01
N SER A 46 16.08 -5.42 -3.88
CA SER A 46 16.74 -4.46 -4.76
C SER A 46 17.16 -5.12 -6.08
N ALA A 47 17.37 -4.31 -7.12
CA ALA A 47 17.91 -4.80 -8.39
C ALA A 47 19.29 -5.48 -8.22
N ALA A 48 20.10 -4.99 -7.27
CA ALA A 48 21.40 -5.58 -6.95
C ALA A 48 21.25 -6.99 -6.32
N ASP A 49 20.22 -7.20 -5.51
CA ASP A 49 19.95 -8.52 -4.91
C ASP A 49 19.46 -9.51 -5.98
N ILE A 50 18.67 -9.04 -6.94
CA ILE A 50 18.25 -9.83 -8.11
C ILE A 50 19.48 -10.24 -8.92
N GLU A 51 20.36 -9.30 -9.26
CA GLU A 51 21.57 -9.58 -10.06
C GLU A 51 22.50 -10.58 -9.36
N LYS A 52 22.69 -10.45 -8.03
CA LYS A 52 23.46 -11.42 -7.24
C LYS A 52 22.83 -12.81 -7.29
N HIS A 53 21.52 -12.91 -7.17
CA HIS A 53 20.80 -14.18 -7.25
C HIS A 53 20.95 -14.80 -8.65
N GLU A 54 20.80 -14.02 -9.72
CA GLU A 54 20.96 -14.50 -11.11
C GLU A 54 22.37 -15.03 -11.37
N LYS A 55 23.41 -14.32 -10.92
CA LYS A 55 24.81 -14.78 -11.04
C LYS A 55 25.03 -16.09 -10.30
N TRP A 56 24.54 -16.18 -9.06
CA TRP A 56 24.65 -17.41 -8.28
C TRP A 56 23.89 -18.57 -8.94
N PHE A 57 22.68 -18.31 -9.43
CA PHE A 57 21.87 -19.32 -10.10
C PHE A 57 22.52 -19.81 -11.41
N ALA A 58 23.19 -18.92 -12.15
CA ALA A 58 23.93 -19.33 -13.35
C ALA A 58 25.14 -20.23 -13.03
N GLU A 59 25.81 -20.01 -11.90
CA GLU A 59 27.00 -20.78 -11.50
C GLU A 59 26.70 -22.08 -10.75
N PHE A 60 25.65 -22.09 -9.93
CA PHE A 60 25.34 -23.18 -8.99
C PHE A 60 23.91 -23.71 -9.12
N GLY A 61 23.11 -23.17 -10.02
CA GLY A 61 21.75 -23.64 -10.27
C GLY A 61 21.76 -25.06 -10.83
N SER A 62 21.15 -25.98 -10.10
CA SER A 62 20.85 -27.31 -10.62
C SER A 62 19.82 -27.21 -11.74
N ALA A 63 20.03 -27.96 -12.82
CA ALA A 63 18.97 -28.32 -13.77
C ALA A 63 17.88 -29.16 -13.08
#